data_AF-A0A9P0GI19-F1
#
_entry.id   AF-A0A9P0GI19-F1
#
_cell.length_a   1.000
_cell.length_b   1.000
_cell.length_c   1.000
_cell.angle_alpha   90.00
_cell.angle_beta   90.00
_cell.angle_gamma   90.00
#
_symmetry.space_group_name_H-M   'P 1'
#
loop_
_entity.id
_entity.type
_entity.pdbx_description
1 polymer ?
#
loop_
_entity_poly.entity_id
_entity_poly.type
_entity_poly.pdbx_seq_one_letter_code
_entity_poly.pdbx_strand_id
1 'polypeptide(L)'
;MVRPKRKCSDEERKQKQRETVKRFREKIRNNSNKYEEAKRNERERYYNRKEVGKIKSISQMSYRERSQQRKEWRERSKRCYDRKKEGKLVHQRLEENNAPPTPHPMLDEVHQEDRRLRQGKLKIRVHLRKLNNKIAELTQQLAKEKKKSIECD
;
A
#
# COMPACT_ATOMS: atom_id res chain seq x y z
N MET A 1 21.22 30.71 -40.42
CA MET A 1 20.98 31.56 -39.23
C MET A 1 20.53 30.69 -38.06
N VAL A 2 21.32 30.59 -36.97
CA VAL A 2 20.95 29.81 -35.77
C VAL A 2 20.09 30.70 -34.88
N ARG A 3 18.83 30.31 -34.63
CA ARG A 3 17.93 31.08 -33.76
C ARG A 3 18.46 31.08 -32.31
N PRO A 4 18.55 32.25 -31.64
CA PRO A 4 18.99 32.31 -30.25
C PRO A 4 18.00 31.56 -29.35
N LYS A 5 18.52 30.63 -28.54
CA LYS A 5 17.71 29.86 -27.58
C LYS A 5 17.19 30.81 -26.49
N ARG A 6 15.87 30.87 -26.32
CA ARG A 6 15.24 31.60 -25.20
C ARG A 6 15.74 31.02 -23.88
N LYS A 7 16.23 31.88 -22.97
CA LYS A 7 16.59 31.49 -21.61
C LYS A 7 15.30 31.12 -20.87
N CYS A 8 15.08 29.82 -20.65
CA CYS A 8 13.98 29.31 -19.83
C CYS A 8 14.39 29.48 -18.36
N SER A 9 13.47 29.91 -17.50
CA SER A 9 13.72 29.93 -16.06
C SER A 9 14.01 28.51 -15.53
N ASP A 10 14.78 28.39 -14.45
CA ASP A 10 15.09 27.09 -13.85
C ASP A 10 13.83 26.31 -13.44
N GLU A 11 12.80 27.01 -12.98
CA GLU A 11 11.53 26.39 -12.63
C GLU A 11 10.77 25.89 -13.87
N GLU A 12 10.78 26.64 -14.96
CA GLU A 12 10.19 26.20 -16.22
C GLU A 12 10.94 24.99 -16.81
N ARG A 13 12.27 24.96 -16.66
CA ARG A 13 13.09 23.82 -17.08
C ARG A 13 12.75 22.57 -16.27
N LYS A 14 12.64 22.68 -14.94
CA LYS A 14 12.21 21.58 -14.06
C LYS A 14 10.81 21.10 -14.41
N GLN A 15 9.87 22.02 -14.68
CA GLN A 15 8.50 21.69 -15.02
C GLN A 15 8.41 20.95 -16.36
N LYS A 16 9.09 21.42 -17.40
CA LYS A 16 9.19 20.73 -18.70
C LYS A 16 9.79 19.34 -18.56
N GLN A 17 10.80 19.18 -17.70
CA GLN A 17 11.40 17.87 -17.43
C GLN A 17 10.40 16.91 -16.75
N ARG A 18 9.66 17.39 -15.74
CA ARG A 18 8.59 16.60 -15.08
C ARG A 18 7.52 16.15 -16.05
N GLU A 19 7.05 17.04 -16.91
CA GLU A 19 6.04 16.75 -17.93
C GLU A 19 6.54 15.75 -18.97
N THR A 20 7.80 15.90 -19.41
CA THR A 20 8.41 14.97 -20.36
C THR A 20 8.52 13.56 -19.77
N VAL A 21 8.97 13.45 -18.51
CA VAL A 21 9.03 12.17 -17.79
C VAL A 21 7.64 11.58 -17.59
N LYS A 22 6.63 12.41 -17.29
CA LYS A 22 5.24 11.96 -17.15
C LYS A 22 4.72 11.35 -18.45
N ARG A 23 4.87 12.06 -19.57
CA ARG A 23 4.48 11.58 -20.90
C ARG A 23 5.22 10.31 -21.30
N PHE A 24 6.51 10.22 -20.99
CA PHE A 24 7.29 9.01 -21.23
C PHE A 24 6.74 7.79 -20.46
N ARG A 25 6.42 7.97 -19.18
CA ARG A 25 5.83 6.91 -18.33
C ARG A 25 4.45 6.47 -18.84
N GLU A 26 3.63 7.42 -19.30
CA GLU A 26 2.33 7.13 -19.90
C GLU A 26 2.46 6.33 -21.20
N LYS A 27 3.40 6.70 -22.08
CA LYS A 27 3.68 5.96 -23.32
C LYS A 27 4.12 4.52 -23.06
N ILE A 28 4.90 4.27 -22.01
CA ILE A 28 5.28 2.91 -21.62
C ILE A 28 4.07 2.16 -21.06
N ARG A 29 3.31 2.77 -20.14
CA ARG A 29 2.15 2.13 -19.51
C ARG A 29 1.07 1.73 -20.51
N ASN A 30 0.83 2.56 -21.52
CA ASN A 30 -0.20 2.32 -22.52
C ASN A 30 0.17 1.20 -23.51
N ASN A 31 1.44 0.79 -23.58
CA ASN A 31 1.92 -0.29 -24.44
C ASN A 31 2.26 -1.53 -23.60
N SER A 32 1.42 -2.56 -23.66
CA SER A 32 1.58 -3.79 -22.86
C SER A 32 2.98 -4.41 -22.95
N ASN A 33 3.52 -4.58 -24.17
CA ASN A 33 4.84 -5.18 -24.39
C ASN A 33 5.97 -4.36 -23.76
N LYS A 34 5.95 -3.04 -23.93
CA LYS A 34 6.97 -2.14 -23.35
C LYS A 34 6.89 -2.09 -21.82
N TYR A 35 5.68 -2.22 -21.27
CA TYR A 35 5.47 -2.25 -19.83
C TYR A 35 6.02 -3.54 -19.20
N GLU A 36 5.78 -4.70 -19.81
CA GLU A 36 6.32 -5.97 -19.32
C GLU A 36 7.85 -6.05 -19.49
N GLU A 37 8.39 -5.53 -20.59
CA GLU A 37 9.84 -5.41 -20.78
C GLU A 37 10.48 -4.51 -19.72
N ALA A 38 9.86 -3.35 -19.41
CA ALA A 38 10.34 -2.46 -18.35
C ALA A 38 10.33 -3.16 -16.98
N LYS A 39 9.28 -3.92 -16.66
CA LYS A 39 9.22 -4.72 -15.42
C LYS A 39 10.31 -5.79 -15.37
N ARG A 40 10.55 -6.50 -16.48
CA ARG A 40 11.61 -7.51 -16.57
C ARG A 40 12.97 -6.89 -16.28
N ASN A 41 13.28 -5.79 -16.97
CA ASN A 41 14.54 -5.05 -16.79
C ASN A 41 14.71 -4.55 -15.35
N GLU A 42 13.64 -4.11 -14.70
CA GLU A 42 13.69 -3.67 -13.31
C GLU A 42 13.94 -4.84 -12.33
N ARG A 43 13.32 -6.00 -12.56
CA ARG A 43 13.60 -7.22 -11.78
C ARG A 43 15.07 -7.64 -11.93
N GLU A 44 15.57 -7.67 -13.16
CA GLU A 44 16.96 -8.04 -13.45
C GLU A 44 17.94 -7.08 -12.76
N ARG A 45 17.71 -5.76 -12.85
CA ARG A 45 18.50 -4.77 -12.12
C ARG A 45 18.48 -4.97 -10.61
N TYR A 46 17.32 -5.35 -10.05
CA TYR A 46 17.20 -5.65 -8.63
C TYR A 46 18.03 -6.88 -8.25
N TYR A 47 17.95 -7.98 -9.00
CA TYR A 47 18.75 -9.18 -8.76
C TYR A 47 20.24 -8.88 -8.89
N ASN A 48 20.67 -8.20 -9.96
CA ASN A 48 22.08 -7.82 -10.14
C ASN A 48 22.59 -6.95 -8.99
N ARG A 49 21.78 -6.01 -8.48
CA ARG A 49 22.15 -5.19 -7.32
C ARG A 49 22.21 -5.99 -6.02
N LYS A 50 21.36 -7.00 -5.88
CA LYS A 50 21.36 -7.91 -4.73
C LYS A 50 22.59 -8.82 -4.75
N GLU A 51 22.93 -9.38 -5.92
CA GLU A 51 24.13 -10.21 -6.13
C GLU A 51 25.41 -9.42 -5.87
N VAL A 52 25.52 -8.19 -6.38
CA VAL A 52 26.67 -7.29 -6.14
C VAL A 52 26.68 -6.74 -4.70
N GLY A 53 25.73 -7.11 -3.84
CA GLY A 53 25.68 -6.71 -2.43
C GLY A 53 25.30 -5.23 -2.18
N LYS A 54 24.85 -4.52 -3.22
CA LYS A 54 24.34 -3.14 -3.10
C LYS A 54 22.99 -3.09 -2.37
N ILE A 55 22.24 -4.19 -2.42
CA ILE A 55 21.01 -4.38 -1.64
C ILE A 55 21.29 -5.48 -0.61
N LYS A 56 21.51 -5.07 0.65
CA LYS A 56 21.73 -5.97 1.78
C LYS A 56 20.39 -6.43 2.37
N SER A 57 20.30 -7.71 2.71
CA SER A 57 19.22 -8.22 3.56
C SER A 57 19.40 -7.76 5.01
N ILE A 58 18.36 -7.89 5.84
CA ILE A 58 18.46 -7.56 7.28
C ILE A 58 19.52 -8.40 8.00
N SER A 59 19.69 -9.67 7.61
CA SER A 59 20.73 -10.53 8.18
C SER A 59 22.14 -10.09 7.78
N GLN A 60 22.31 -9.53 6.58
CA GLN A 60 23.59 -9.03 6.06
C GLN A 60 23.96 -7.63 6.55
N MET A 61 23.00 -6.89 7.14
CA MET A 61 23.26 -5.57 7.70
C MET A 61 23.92 -5.66 9.08
N SER A 62 24.92 -4.82 9.32
CA SER A 62 25.50 -4.61 10.65
C SER A 62 24.48 -4.04 11.63
N TYR A 63 24.76 -4.13 12.93
CA TYR A 63 23.88 -3.56 13.95
C TYR A 63 23.64 -2.05 13.75
N ARG A 64 24.68 -1.29 13.40
CA ARG A 64 24.58 0.16 13.14
C ARG A 64 23.67 0.45 11.94
N GLU A 65 23.86 -0.26 10.82
CA GLU A 65 23.01 -0.12 9.63
C GLU A 65 21.56 -0.48 9.93
N ARG A 66 21.30 -1.57 10.67
CA ARG A 66 19.95 -1.95 11.10
C ARG A 66 19.30 -0.88 11.97
N SER A 67 20.05 -0.29 12.90
CA SER A 67 19.56 0.78 13.76
C SER A 67 19.18 2.03 12.95
N GLN A 68 20.05 2.43 12.02
CA GLN A 68 19.79 3.54 11.11
C GLN A 68 18.56 3.28 10.24
N GLN A 69 18.44 2.08 9.66
CA GLN A 69 17.29 1.71 8.85
C GLN A 69 15.98 1.73 9.63
N ARG A 70 15.99 1.28 10.90
CA ARG A 70 14.83 1.38 11.81
C ARG A 70 14.48 2.83 12.14
N LYS A 71 15.46 3.71 12.32
CA LYS A 71 15.23 5.15 12.52
C LYS A 71 14.55 5.75 11.30
N GLU A 72 15.05 5.48 10.10
CA GLU A 72 14.43 5.93 8.85
C GLU A 72 13.00 5.40 8.68
N TRP A 73 12.74 4.13 9.02
CA TRP A 73 11.39 3.57 8.95
C TRP A 73 10.42 4.29 9.88
N ARG A 74 10.84 4.57 11.12
CA ARG A 74 10.03 5.35 12.07
C ARG A 74 9.74 6.75 11.52
N GLU A 75 10.74 7.40 10.95
CA GLU A 75 10.59 8.74 10.38
C GLU A 75 9.66 8.75 9.15
N ARG A 76 9.82 7.81 8.22
CA ARG A 76 8.93 7.67 7.06
C ARG A 76 7.49 7.35 7.49
N SER A 77 7.32 6.49 8.50
CA SER A 77 6.02 6.16 9.06
C SER A 77 5.34 7.41 9.66
N LYS A 78 6.07 8.17 10.48
CA LYS A 78 5.60 9.44 11.03
C LYS A 78 5.20 10.43 9.92
N ARG A 79 6.07 10.65 8.93
CA ARG A 79 5.76 11.53 7.77
C ARG A 79 4.51 11.09 7.02
N CYS A 80 4.29 9.79 6.85
CA CYS A 80 3.09 9.25 6.22
C CYS A 80 1.84 9.51 7.06
N TYR A 81 1.93 9.29 8.37
CA TYR A 81 0.84 9.57 9.31
C TYR A 81 0.48 11.06 9.34
N ASP A 82 1.47 11.94 9.50
CA ASP A 82 1.28 13.38 9.56
C ASP A 82 0.61 13.90 8.28
N ARG A 83 1.09 13.48 7.10
CA ARG A 83 0.46 13.82 5.82
C ARG A 83 -0.99 13.37 5.72
N LYS A 84 -1.32 12.18 6.23
CA LYS A 84 -2.72 11.70 6.25
C LYS A 84 -3.58 12.52 7.20
N LYS A 85 -3.03 12.90 8.36
CA LYS A 85 -3.71 13.76 9.33
C LYS A 85 -3.99 15.14 8.74
N GLU A 86 -2.99 15.76 8.11
CA GLU A 86 -3.13 17.03 7.41
C GLU A 86 -4.17 16.95 6.29
N GLY A 87 -4.12 15.91 5.46
CA GLY A 87 -5.10 15.72 4.38
C GLY A 87 -6.55 15.60 4.90
N LYS A 88 -6.75 14.91 6.04
CA LYS A 88 -8.07 14.85 6.70
C LYS A 88 -8.50 16.21 7.23
N LEU A 89 -7.61 16.96 7.86
CA LEU A 89 -7.92 18.29 8.38
C LEU A 89 -8.27 19.27 7.26
N VAL A 90 -7.56 19.20 6.13
CA VAL A 90 -7.88 20.01 4.94
C VAL A 90 -9.26 19.63 4.40
N HIS A 91 -9.57 18.34 4.28
CA HIS A 91 -10.89 17.89 3.84
C HIS A 91 -12.01 18.40 4.75
N GLN A 92 -11.83 18.24 6.06
CA GLN A 92 -12.78 18.73 7.06
C GLN A 92 -12.99 20.25 6.96
N ARG A 93 -11.91 21.03 6.86
CA ARG A 93 -12.01 22.48 6.67
C ARG A 93 -12.72 22.85 5.36
N LEU A 94 -12.49 22.11 4.28
CA LEU A 94 -13.21 22.34 3.03
C LEU A 94 -14.71 22.06 3.23
N GLU A 95 -15.09 20.96 3.87
CA GLU A 95 -16.49 20.63 4.19
C GLU A 95 -17.16 21.73 5.03
N GLU A 96 -16.47 22.26 6.06
CA GLU A 96 -16.96 23.34 6.93
C GLU A 96 -17.11 24.69 6.21
N ASN A 97 -16.36 24.94 5.13
CA ASN A 97 -16.42 26.19 4.35
C ASN A 97 -17.33 26.10 3.10
N ASN A 98 -17.99 24.96 2.86
CA ASN A 98 -19.01 24.87 1.83
C ASN A 98 -20.36 25.32 2.40
N ALA A 99 -21.16 26.01 1.58
CA ALA A 99 -22.54 26.35 1.93
C ALA A 99 -23.32 25.06 2.29
N PRO A 100 -24.26 25.11 3.24
CA PRO A 100 -25.09 23.95 3.57
C PRO A 100 -25.71 23.41 2.28
N PRO A 101 -25.75 22.08 2.09
CA PRO A 101 -26.32 21.50 0.90
C PRO A 101 -27.74 22.03 0.74
N THR A 102 -28.03 22.64 -0.40
CA THR A 102 -29.40 23.01 -0.78
C THR A 102 -30.23 21.73 -0.67
N PRO A 103 -31.40 21.73 0.00
CA PRO A 103 -32.17 20.51 0.21
C PRO A 103 -32.58 19.95 -1.15
N HIS A 104 -31.84 18.97 -1.64
CA HIS A 104 -32.18 18.21 -2.82
C HIS A 104 -33.33 17.25 -2.43
N PRO A 105 -34.33 17.03 -3.30
CA PRO A 105 -35.37 16.04 -3.02
C PRO A 105 -34.67 14.70 -2.79
N MET A 106 -35.02 14.04 -1.68
CA MET A 106 -34.43 12.77 -1.27
C MET A 106 -34.68 11.72 -2.35
N LEU A 107 -33.71 11.55 -3.24
CA LEU A 107 -33.56 10.31 -3.98
C LEU A 107 -32.91 9.34 -3.02
N ASP A 108 -33.61 8.26 -2.69
CA ASP A 108 -33.19 7.20 -1.78
C ASP A 108 -31.68 6.94 -1.89
N GLU A 109 -30.93 7.38 -0.88
CA GLU A 109 -29.50 7.11 -0.81
C GLU A 109 -29.32 5.61 -0.68
N VAL A 110 -29.04 4.96 -1.81
CA VAL A 110 -28.51 3.60 -1.83
C VAL A 110 -27.18 3.66 -1.09
N HIS A 111 -27.20 3.33 0.22
CA HIS A 111 -26.01 3.19 1.06
C HIS A 111 -25.07 2.17 0.42
N GLN A 112 -24.16 2.67 -0.43
CA GLN A 112 -23.07 1.88 -1.00
C GLN A 112 -22.06 1.65 0.12
N GLU A 113 -22.31 0.63 0.95
CA GLU A 113 -21.35 0.11 1.91
C GLU A 113 -19.98 0.00 1.26
N ASP A 114 -19.04 0.81 1.77
CA ASP A 114 -17.70 1.02 1.22
C ASP A 114 -17.04 -0.33 0.90
N ARG A 115 -16.61 -0.54 -0.35
CA ARG A 115 -16.17 -1.86 -0.87
C ARG A 115 -15.09 -2.52 0.01
N ARG A 116 -14.31 -1.70 0.73
CA ARG A 116 -13.27 -2.10 1.69
C ARG A 116 -13.83 -2.68 2.98
N LEU A 117 -14.91 -2.11 3.52
CA LEU A 117 -15.61 -2.61 4.71
C LEU A 117 -16.22 -3.99 4.45
N ARG A 118 -16.82 -4.20 3.26
CA ARG A 118 -17.35 -5.52 2.85
C ARG A 118 -16.25 -6.60 2.80
N GLN A 119 -15.10 -6.30 2.19
CA GLN A 119 -13.97 -7.23 2.14
C GLN A 119 -13.38 -7.55 3.52
N GLY A 120 -13.30 -6.56 4.42
CA GLY A 120 -12.87 -6.76 5.80
C GLY A 120 -13.80 -7.70 6.58
N LYS A 121 -15.11 -7.44 6.53
CA LYS A 121 -16.15 -8.29 7.15
C LYS A 121 -16.10 -9.74 6.63
N LEU A 122 -15.79 -9.94 5.34
CA LEU A 122 -15.67 -11.28 4.75
C LEU A 122 -14.44 -12.04 5.26
N LYS A 123 -13.28 -11.37 5.35
CA LYS A 123 -12.04 -11.98 5.88
C LYS A 123 -12.20 -12.41 7.34
N ILE A 124 -12.85 -11.58 8.15
CA ILE A 124 -13.15 -11.89 9.56
C ILE A 124 -14.03 -13.13 9.65
N ARG A 125 -15.12 -13.20 8.86
CA ARG A 125 -16.01 -14.38 8.83
C ARG A 125 -15.28 -15.67 8.46
N VAL A 126 -14.44 -15.64 7.43
CA VAL A 126 -13.65 -16.81 7.03
C VAL A 126 -12.68 -17.25 8.12
N HIS A 127 -12.03 -16.29 8.78
CA HIS A 127 -11.10 -16.57 9.88
C HIS A 127 -11.81 -17.19 11.09
N LEU A 128 -12.93 -16.60 11.53
CA LEU A 128 -13.74 -17.13 12.63
C LEU A 128 -14.25 -18.54 12.35
N ARG A 129 -14.67 -18.83 11.10
CA ARG A 129 -15.08 -20.18 10.70
C ARG A 129 -13.95 -21.19 10.86
N LYS A 130 -12.71 -20.83 10.47
CA LYS A 130 -11.54 -21.70 10.65
C LYS A 130 -11.23 -21.95 12.12
N LEU A 131 -11.30 -20.91 12.96
CA LEU A 131 -11.08 -21.05 14.41
C LEU A 131 -12.14 -21.95 15.05
N ASN A 132 -13.42 -21.75 14.73
CA ASN A 132 -14.51 -22.57 15.25
C ASN A 132 -14.38 -24.04 14.85
N ASN A 133 -14.00 -24.32 13.59
CA ASN A 133 -13.72 -25.68 13.15
C ASN A 133 -12.55 -26.30 13.94
N LYS A 134 -11.49 -25.52 14.21
CA LYS A 134 -10.35 -26.01 14.97
C LYS A 134 -10.70 -26.28 16.43
N ILE A 135 -11.51 -25.43 17.04
CA ILE A 135 -12.04 -25.64 18.39
C ILE A 135 -12.84 -26.94 18.43
N ALA A 136 -13.72 -27.17 17.45
CA ALA A 136 -14.52 -28.40 17.38
C ALA A 136 -13.65 -29.66 17.20
N GLU A 137 -12.59 -29.59 16.41
CA GLU A 137 -11.65 -30.70 16.23
C GLU A 137 -10.92 -31.03 17.55
N LEU A 138 -10.43 -30.00 18.25
CA LEU A 138 -9.73 -30.16 19.52
C LEU A 138 -10.65 -30.68 20.63
N THR A 139 -11.91 -30.22 20.68
CA THR A 139 -12.88 -30.73 21.66
C THR A 139 -13.21 -32.20 21.40
N GLN A 140 -13.32 -32.63 20.14
CA GLN A 140 -13.48 -34.04 19.79
C GLN A 140 -12.25 -34.88 20.18
N GLN A 141 -11.04 -34.38 19.96
CA GLN A 141 -9.82 -35.07 20.37
C GLN A 141 -9.75 -35.23 21.89
N LEU A 142 -10.02 -34.16 22.65
CA LEU A 142 -10.09 -34.24 24.11
C LEU A 142 -11.17 -35.21 24.59
N ALA A 143 -12.33 -35.26 23.94
CA ALA A 143 -13.38 -36.22 24.28
C ALA A 143 -12.96 -37.67 24.01
N LYS A 144 -12.23 -37.92 22.91
CA LYS A 144 -11.68 -39.25 22.58
C LYS A 144 -10.62 -39.69 23.56
N GLU A 145 -9.68 -38.81 23.90
CA GLU A 145 -8.63 -39.09 24.88
C GLU A 145 -9.22 -39.35 26.28
N LYS A 146 -10.23 -38.57 26.69
CA LYS A 146 -10.98 -38.84 27.93
C LYS A 146 -11.69 -40.19 27.94
N LYS A 147 -12.26 -40.63 26.80
CA LYS A 147 -12.89 -41.95 26.70
C LYS A 147 -11.86 -43.07 26.77
N LYS A 148 -10.73 -42.94 26.08
CA LYS A 148 -9.62 -43.90 26.15
C LYS A 148 -9.05 -44.03 27.57
N SER A 149 -8.90 -42.92 28.30
CA SER A 149 -8.42 -42.98 29.69
C SER A 149 -9.39 -43.68 30.64
N ILE A 150 -10.70 -43.65 30.36
CA ILE A 150 -11.73 -44.34 31.17
C ILE A 150 -11.81 -45.84 30.83
N GLU A 151 -11.48 -46.24 29.59
CA GLU A 151 -11.49 -47.65 29.17
C GLU A 151 -10.19 -48.42 29.52
N CYS A 152 -9.14 -47.73 30.00
CA CYS A 152 -7.85 -48.34 30.37
C CYS A 152 -7.60 -48.41 31.90
N ASP A 153 -8.55 -47.97 32.72
CA ASP A 153 -8.62 -48.23 34.17
C ASP A 153 -9.64 -49.34 34.46
#